data_AF-A0A399I0V8-F1
#
_entry.id   AF-A0A399I0V8-F1
#
_cell.length_a   1.000
_cell.length_b   1.000
_cell.length_c   1.000
_cell.angle_alpha   90.00
_cell.angle_beta   90.00
_cell.angle_gamma   90.00
#
_symmetry.space_group_name_H-M   'P 1'
#
loop_
_entity.id
_entity.type
_entity.pdbx_description
1 polymer ?
#
loop_
_entity_poly.entity_id
_entity_poly.type
_entity_poly.pdbx_seq_one_letter_code
_entity_poly.pdbx_strand_id
1 'polypeptide(L)' 'MITVEIKGAKGVAIAEVAICCDEQGLEILLEKLLYLRNKKDHIHFMTPAWAGNELSEIKQGGEDYSLVNHLRFVKL' A
#
# COMPACT_ATOMS: atom_id res chain seq x y z
N MET A 1 -10.64 -0.55 4.50
CA MET A 1 -9.31 -0.08 4.95
C MET A 1 -8.19 -0.80 4.20
N ILE A 2 -7.11 -0.08 3.85
CA ILE A 2 -5.88 -0.64 3.26
C ILE A 2 -4.70 -0.24 4.14
N THR A 3 -3.70 -1.10 4.28
CA THR A 3 -2.42 -0.82 4.95
C THR A 3 -1.29 -1.42 4.14
N VAL A 4 -0.11 -0.82 4.21
CA VAL A 4 1.08 -1.29 3.49
C VAL A 4 2.21 -1.41 4.49
N GLU A 5 2.89 -2.54 4.46
CA GLU A 5 3.89 -2.89 5.44
C GLU A 5 5.07 -3.59 4.78
N ILE A 6 6.24 -3.49 5.39
CA ILE A 6 7.46 -4.09 4.89
C ILE A 6 8.20 -4.86 5.99
N LYS A 7 8.60 -6.10 5.67
CA LYS A 7 9.48 -6.93 6.48
C LYS A 7 10.86 -6.99 5.82
N GLY A 8 11.93 -6.85 6.61
CA GLY A 8 13.31 -6.95 6.10
C GLY A 8 13.88 -5.69 5.43
N ALA A 9 13.32 -4.51 5.68
CA ALA A 9 13.68 -3.27 4.97
C ALA A 9 15.11 -2.72 5.19
N LYS A 10 15.87 -3.21 6.19
CA LYS A 10 17.22 -2.68 6.52
C LYS A 10 18.33 -3.68 6.20
N GLY A 11 19.04 -3.45 5.09
CA GLY A 11 20.30 -4.15 4.77
C GLY A 11 20.14 -5.64 4.44
N VAL A 12 18.91 -6.11 4.26
CA VAL A 12 18.61 -7.49 3.88
C VAL A 12 18.36 -7.54 2.38
N ALA A 13 18.96 -8.50 1.68
CA ALA A 13 18.75 -8.70 0.24
C ALA A 13 17.32 -9.15 -0.11
N ILE A 14 16.54 -9.57 0.90
CA ILE A 14 15.18 -10.10 0.77
C ILE A 14 14.28 -9.28 1.67
N ALA A 15 13.33 -8.57 1.07
CA ALA A 15 12.27 -7.86 1.76
C ALA A 15 10.92 -8.33 1.22
N GLU A 16 9.91 -8.33 2.08
CA GLU A 16 8.54 -8.67 1.74
C GLU A 16 7.66 -7.43 1.98
N VAL A 17 6.81 -7.11 1.01
CA VAL A 17 5.79 -6.06 1.15
C VAL A 17 4.43 -6.72 1.30
N ALA A 18 3.75 -6.46 2.41
CA ALA A 18 2.38 -6.87 2.64
C ALA A 18 1.43 -5.71 2.34
N ILE A 19 0.43 -5.96 1.50
CA ILE A 19 -0.71 -5.06 1.29
C ILE A 19 -1.90 -5.72 1.98
N CYS A 20 -2.25 -5.27 3.18
CA CYS A 20 -3.34 -5.82 3.96
C CYS A 20 -4.60 -4.96 3.73
N CYS A 21 -5.71 -5.58 3.38
CA CYS A 21 -6.98 -4.91 3.17
C CYS A 21 -8.15 -5.73 3.70
N ASP A 22 -9.18 -5.03 4.17
CA ASP A 22 -10.51 -5.60 4.37
C ASP A 22 -11.33 -5.52 3.07
N GLU A 23 -12.59 -5.95 3.12
CA GLU A 23 -13.51 -5.91 1.96
C GLU A 23 -13.58 -4.53 1.29
N GLN A 24 -13.77 -3.46 2.07
CA GLN A 24 -13.86 -2.10 1.54
C GLN A 24 -12.52 -1.63 0.95
N GLY A 25 -11.41 -2.00 1.59
CA GLY A 25 -10.07 -1.69 1.09
C GLY A 25 -9.76 -2.40 -0.23
N LEU A 26 -10.20 -3.65 -0.37
CA LEU A 26 -10.03 -4.41 -1.59
C LEU A 26 -10.77 -3.75 -2.76
N GLU A 27 -12.01 -3.31 -2.55
CA GLU A 27 -12.78 -2.57 -3.57
C GLU A 27 -12.09 -1.27 -4.00
N ILE A 28 -11.57 -0.49 -3.05
CA ILE A 28 -10.80 0.74 -3.36
C ILE A 28 -9.56 0.40 -4.19
N LEU A 29 -8.84 -0.68 -3.84
CA LEU A 29 -7.67 -1.12 -4.59
C LEU A 29 -8.04 -1.51 -6.02
N LEU A 30 -9.12 -2.26 -6.21
CA LEU A 30 -9.63 -2.66 -7.52
C LEU A 30 -10.03 -1.46 -8.37
N GLU A 31 -10.74 -0.48 -7.82
CA GLU A 31 -11.12 0.74 -8.53
C GLU A 31 -9.90 1.47 -9.09
N LYS A 32 -8.85 1.60 -8.27
CA LYS A 32 -7.62 2.28 -8.65
C LYS A 32 -6.80 1.50 -9.68
N LEU A 33 -6.79 0.16 -9.60
CA LEU A 33 -6.17 -0.68 -10.62
C LEU A 33 -6.95 -0.63 -11.95
N LEU A 34 -8.29 -0.57 -11.89
CA LEU A 34 -9.14 -0.39 -13.06
C LEU A 34 -8.91 0.97 -13.73
N TYR A 35 -8.68 2.03 -12.96
CA TYR A 35 -8.26 3.33 -13.49
C TYR A 35 -6.96 3.20 -14.33
N LEU A 36 -5.95 2.53 -13.78
CA LEU A 36 -4.69 2.29 -14.50
C LEU A 36 -4.86 1.38 -15.72
N ARG A 37 -5.84 0.48 -15.75
CA ARG A 37 -6.05 -0.45 -16.88
C ARG A 37 -6.11 0.26 -18.24
N ASN A 38 -6.69 1.45 -18.30
CA ASN A 38 -6.94 2.15 -19.56
C ASN A 38 -5.93 3.26 -19.89
N LYS A 39 -5.02 3.62 -18.97
CA LYS A 39 -4.11 4.75 -19.14
C LYS A 39 -2.73 4.45 -18.57
N LYS A 40 -1.66 4.80 -19.28
CA LYS A 40 -0.30 4.82 -18.71
C LYS A 40 -0.20 5.98 -17.73
N ASP A 41 -0.15 5.66 -16.45
CA ASP A 41 -0.11 6.65 -15.37
C ASP A 41 0.42 6.00 -14.08
N HIS A 42 0.37 6.75 -13.00
CA HIS A 42 0.70 6.32 -11.66
C HIS A 42 -0.35 6.81 -10.67
N ILE A 43 -0.44 6.12 -9.55
CA ILE A 43 -1.33 6.47 -8.45
C ILE A 43 -0.57 6.33 -7.13
N HIS A 44 -1.02 7.10 -6.14
CA HIS A 44 -0.44 7.14 -4.82
C HIS A 44 -1.51 6.77 -3.79
N PHE A 45 -1.11 5.96 -2.82
CA PHE A 45 -1.85 5.71 -1.60
C PHE A 45 -0.97 6.20 -0.45
N MET A 46 -1.53 7.03 0.43
CA MET A 46 -0.79 7.61 1.56
C MET A 46 -1.57 7.49 2.85
N THR A 47 -0.86 7.43 3.97
CA THR A 47 -1.46 7.54 5.30
C THR A 47 -1.78 9.00 5.65
N PRO A 48 -2.63 9.27 6.66
CA PRO A 48 -2.86 10.63 7.17
C PRO A 48 -1.59 11.42 7.52
N ALA A 49 -0.57 10.77 8.09
CA ALA A 49 0.73 11.39 8.37
C ALA A 49 1.43 11.94 7.11
N TRP A 50 1.06 11.46 5.93
CA TRP A 50 1.56 11.87 4.62
C TRP A 50 0.47 12.55 3.78
N ALA A 51 -0.54 13.14 4.43
CA ALA A 51 -1.65 13.88 3.83
C ALA A 51 -2.52 13.06 2.85
N GLY A 52 -2.54 11.74 2.98
CA GLY A 52 -3.50 10.85 2.29
C GLY A 52 -4.56 10.28 3.24
N ASN A 53 -5.48 9.50 2.70
CA ASN A 53 -6.47 8.77 3.51
C ASN A 53 -6.71 7.34 3.02
N GLU A 54 -6.02 6.91 1.98
CA GLU A 54 -6.23 5.62 1.35
C GLU A 54 -5.55 4.49 2.14
N LEU A 55 -4.46 4.81 2.84
CA LEU A 55 -3.80 3.91 3.78
C LEU A 55 -4.15 4.25 5.22
N SER A 56 -4.31 3.23 6.04
CA SER A 56 -4.44 3.32 7.48
C SER A 56 -3.07 3.26 8.16
N GLU A 57 -3.00 3.84 9.35
CA GLU A 57 -1.82 3.82 10.23
C GLU A 57 -1.85 2.65 11.21
N ILE A 58 -2.87 1.79 11.14
CA ILE A 58 -3.07 0.66 12.05
C ILE A 58 -2.43 -0.60 11.44
N LYS A 59 -1.27 -1.00 11.96
CA LYS A 59 -0.53 -2.20 11.52
C LYS A 59 -1.34 -3.51 11.66
N GLN A 60 -1.27 -4.38 10.64
CA GLN A 60 -1.95 -5.67 10.50
C GLN A 60 -1.00 -6.86 10.27
N GLY A 61 0.17 -6.67 9.67
CA GLY A 61 1.08 -7.74 9.20
C GLY A 61 1.85 -8.50 10.28
N GLY A 62 1.68 -8.15 11.56
CA GLY A 62 2.37 -8.80 12.69
C GLY A 62 3.67 -8.09 13.10
N GLU A 63 4.40 -8.66 14.07
CA GLU A 63 5.52 -7.98 14.73
C GLU A 63 6.71 -7.67 13.81
N ASP A 64 7.02 -8.58 12.88
CA ASP A 64 8.17 -8.47 11.97
C ASP A 64 8.04 -7.36 10.91
N TYR A 65 6.86 -6.76 10.81
CA TYR A 65 6.52 -5.77 9.81
C TYR A 65 6.61 -4.34 10.35
N SER A 66 7.06 -3.44 9.48
CA SER A 66 7.06 -2.00 9.69
C SER A 66 6.07 -1.34 8.75
N LEU A 67 5.31 -0.36 9.25
CA LEU A 67 4.34 0.39 8.45
C LEU A 67 5.04 1.21 7.36
N VAL A 68 4.44 1.24 6.17
CA VAL A 68 4.84 2.06 5.02
C VAL A 68 3.79 3.14 4.81
N ASN A 69 4.21 4.41 4.87
CA ASN A 69 3.30 5.55 4.73
C ASN A 69 2.91 5.87 3.29
N HIS A 70 3.62 5.31 2.30
CA HIS A 70 3.44 5.63 0.89
C HIS A 70 3.60 4.40 0.00
N LEU A 71 2.56 4.08 -0.75
CA LEU A 71 2.59 3.10 -1.82
C LEU A 71 2.32 3.79 -3.16
N ARG A 72 3.21 3.57 -4.13
CA ARG A 72 3.09 4.08 -5.49
C ARG A 72 2.93 2.92 -6.47
N PHE A 73 1.82 2.89 -7.20
CA PHE A 73 1.67 2.02 -8.36
C PHE A 73 1.98 2.80 -9.63
N VAL A 74 2.75 2.20 -10.54
CA VAL A 74 3.12 2.79 -11.82
C VAL A 74 2.78 1.79 -12.92
N LYS A 75 1.96 2.19 -13.88
CA LYS A 75 1.74 1.42 -15.11
C LYS A 75 2.69 1.92 -16.20
N LEU A 76 3.44 0.99 -16.76
CA LEU A 76 4.43 1.23 -17.82
C LEU A 76 3.81 1.25 -19.23
#